data_AF-N6WTX9-F1
#
_entry.id   AF-N6WTX9-F1
#
_cell.length_a   1.000
_cell.length_b   1.000
_cell.length_c   1.000
_cell.angle_alpha   90.00
_cell.angle_beta   90.00
_cell.angle_gamma   90.00
#
_symmetry.space_group_name_H-M   'P 1'
#
loop_
_entity.id
_entity.type
_entity.pdbx_description
1 polymer ?
#
loop_
_entity_poly.entity_id
_entity_poly.type
_entity_poly.pdbx_seq_one_letter_code
_entity_poly.pdbx_strand_id
1 'polypeptide(L)'
;MNALIKSFCLVLLLVAGPVLAEPAALDADLLKLQQAWAHVNYEVNGDAQEKAFEDLVKQADALVAGWPQRAEPLIWKGIVLSTYAGAKGGLGALGLVKDAKAVLEQALAIDEKALDGSAHTSLGSLYYQVPGWPIGFGDDDKAEAHLRAALEINPNGIDPNYFFGDYLIEQGKEDRAKAYLERALEAPPRPNREVADAGRRAEIKALLQEVN
;
A
#
# COMPACT_ATOMS: atom_id res chain seq x y z
N MET A 1 -25.43 73.96 0.90
CA MET A 1 -24.02 73.54 0.75
C MET A 1 -23.76 72.37 1.70
N ASN A 2 -23.54 71.18 1.11
CA ASN A 2 -22.69 70.04 1.51
C ASN A 2 -22.52 69.68 3.00
N ALA A 3 -22.43 68.44 3.48
CA ALA A 3 -22.55 67.04 3.01
C ALA A 3 -22.48 66.21 4.33
N LEU A 4 -23.31 65.19 4.62
CA LEU A 4 -23.31 63.80 4.13
C LEU A 4 -22.00 63.00 4.38
N ILE A 5 -21.90 62.29 5.53
CA ILE A 5 -21.02 61.13 5.78
C ILE A 5 -21.70 60.24 6.84
N LYS A 6 -22.65 59.36 6.52
CA LYS A 6 -22.52 57.92 6.13
C LYS A 6 -21.63 57.06 7.03
N SER A 7 -22.29 56.31 7.93
CA SER A 7 -21.77 55.13 8.63
C SER A 7 -21.24 54.07 7.67
N PHE A 8 -20.14 53.42 8.04
CA PHE A 8 -19.64 52.22 7.36
C PHE A 8 -19.38 51.12 8.38
N CYS A 9 -20.34 50.20 8.54
CA CYS A 9 -20.12 48.91 9.18
C CYS A 9 -19.49 47.97 8.15
N LEU A 10 -18.20 47.66 8.31
CA LEU A 10 -17.52 46.64 7.53
C LEU A 10 -17.85 45.27 8.15
N VAL A 11 -18.80 44.55 7.57
CA VAL A 11 -18.99 43.12 7.84
C VAL A 11 -17.97 42.36 6.99
N LEU A 12 -16.99 41.74 7.65
CA LEU A 12 -16.05 40.83 7.01
C LEU A 12 -16.78 39.50 6.73
N LEU A 13 -17.26 39.31 5.52
CA LEU A 13 -17.76 38.01 5.03
C LEU A 13 -16.55 37.14 4.69
N LEU A 14 -16.21 36.18 5.57
CA LEU A 14 -15.37 35.05 5.20
C LEU A 14 -16.14 34.21 4.17
N VAL A 15 -15.74 34.30 2.91
CA VAL A 15 -16.20 33.37 1.87
C VAL A 15 -15.38 32.09 2.04
N ALA A 16 -15.95 31.10 2.73
CA ALA A 16 -15.43 29.74 2.69
C ALA A 16 -15.62 29.20 1.26
N GLY A 17 -14.51 29.03 0.54
CA GLY A 17 -14.49 28.32 -0.74
C GLY A 17 -14.83 26.84 -0.57
N PRO A 18 -15.18 26.12 -1.65
CA PRO A 18 -15.69 24.76 -1.54
C PRO A 18 -14.57 23.79 -1.14
N VAL A 19 -14.72 23.18 0.04
CA VAL A 19 -13.85 22.13 0.63
C VAL A 19 -13.92 20.78 -0.12
N LEU A 20 -14.49 20.74 -1.33
CA LEU A 20 -14.76 19.49 -2.06
C LEU A 20 -13.65 19.08 -3.04
N ALA A 21 -12.60 19.87 -3.21
CA ALA A 21 -11.57 19.62 -4.23
C ALA A 21 -10.44 18.66 -3.77
N GLU A 22 -10.20 18.57 -2.47
CA GLU A 22 -9.05 17.83 -1.92
C GLU A 22 -9.14 16.30 -2.08
N PRO A 23 -10.28 15.62 -1.79
CA PRO A 23 -10.36 14.17 -1.92
C PRO A 23 -10.15 13.70 -3.37
N ALA A 24 -10.75 14.39 -4.33
CA ALA A 24 -10.65 14.03 -5.74
C ALA A 24 -9.23 14.20 -6.32
N ALA A 25 -8.46 15.18 -5.82
CA ALA A 25 -7.08 15.38 -6.25
C ALA A 25 -6.16 14.26 -5.71
N LEU A 26 -6.32 13.90 -4.43
CA LEU A 26 -5.58 12.79 -3.83
C LEU A 26 -5.89 11.47 -4.54
N ASP A 27 -7.16 11.16 -4.81
CA ASP A 27 -7.56 9.92 -5.49
C ASP A 27 -6.92 9.80 -6.88
N ALA A 28 -6.87 10.90 -7.62
CA ALA A 28 -6.22 10.93 -8.94
C ALA A 28 -4.70 10.71 -8.85
N ASP A 29 -4.03 11.30 -7.88
CA ASP A 29 -2.58 11.15 -7.71
C ASP A 29 -2.21 9.77 -7.15
N LEU A 30 -3.02 9.23 -6.24
CA LEU A 30 -2.91 7.83 -5.80
C LEU A 30 -3.03 6.89 -6.99
N LEU A 31 -4.05 7.07 -7.84
CA LEU A 31 -4.26 6.18 -8.98
C LEU A 31 -3.06 6.17 -9.94
N LYS A 32 -2.43 7.33 -10.19
CA LYS A 32 -1.21 7.40 -11.02
C LYS A 32 -0.08 6.57 -10.41
N LEU A 33 0.18 6.73 -9.11
CA LEU A 33 1.23 5.98 -8.40
C LEU A 33 0.95 4.48 -8.42
N GLN A 34 -0.31 4.10 -8.25
CA GLN A 34 -0.78 2.71 -8.29
C GLN A 34 -0.55 2.04 -9.64
N GLN A 35 -0.89 2.73 -10.73
CA GLN A 35 -0.69 2.24 -12.09
C GLN A 35 0.79 2.16 -12.44
N ALA A 36 1.57 3.17 -12.05
CA ALA A 36 3.01 3.17 -12.26
C ALA A 36 3.69 2.03 -11.47
N TRP A 37 3.29 1.80 -10.22
CA TRP A 37 3.76 0.64 -9.43
C TRP A 37 3.41 -0.68 -10.11
N ALA A 38 2.18 -0.85 -10.61
CA ALA A 38 1.76 -2.10 -11.25
C ALA A 38 2.59 -2.39 -12.52
N HIS A 39 2.83 -1.37 -13.35
CA HIS A 39 3.71 -1.48 -14.51
C HIS A 39 5.13 -1.89 -14.11
N VAL A 40 5.74 -1.19 -13.16
CA VAL A 40 7.12 -1.49 -12.72
C VAL A 40 7.23 -2.88 -12.08
N ASN A 41 6.25 -3.27 -11.25
CA ASN A 41 6.28 -4.53 -10.54
C ASN A 41 6.08 -5.74 -11.46
N TYR A 42 5.16 -5.64 -12.44
CA TYR A 42 4.73 -6.80 -13.23
C TYR A 42 5.23 -6.82 -14.67
N GLU A 43 5.62 -5.69 -15.25
CA GLU A 43 5.94 -5.58 -16.68
C GLU A 43 7.40 -5.16 -16.95
N VAL A 44 8.08 -4.58 -15.96
CA VAL A 44 9.50 -4.19 -16.07
C VAL A 44 10.38 -5.23 -15.36
N ASN A 45 11.55 -5.53 -15.92
CA ASN A 45 12.45 -6.57 -15.40
C ASN A 45 13.92 -6.13 -15.42
N GLY A 46 14.75 -6.78 -14.59
CA GLY A 46 16.20 -6.56 -14.52
C GLY A 46 16.58 -5.15 -14.03
N ASP A 47 17.74 -4.65 -14.46
CA ASP A 47 18.29 -3.35 -14.01
C ASP A 47 17.34 -2.16 -14.26
N ALA A 48 16.51 -2.25 -15.30
CA ALA A 48 15.50 -1.24 -15.59
C ALA A 48 14.42 -1.16 -14.50
N GLN A 49 14.11 -2.29 -13.86
CA GLN A 49 13.12 -2.37 -12.80
C GLN A 49 13.60 -1.67 -11.53
N GLU A 50 14.86 -1.90 -11.12
CA GLU A 50 15.46 -1.23 -9.97
C GLU A 50 15.44 0.30 -10.15
N LYS A 51 15.87 0.80 -11.31
CA LYS A 51 15.85 2.23 -11.59
C LYS A 51 14.43 2.81 -11.60
N ALA A 52 13.47 2.08 -12.16
CA ALA A 52 12.07 2.52 -12.17
C ALA A 52 11.48 2.57 -10.75
N PHE A 53 11.87 1.65 -9.87
CA PHE A 53 11.50 1.71 -8.46
C PHE A 53 12.12 2.91 -7.73
N GLU A 54 13.38 3.28 -8.01
CA GLU A 54 13.98 4.50 -7.44
C GLU A 54 13.16 5.76 -7.80
N ASP A 55 12.67 5.83 -9.03
CA ASP A 55 11.81 6.94 -9.47
C ASP A 55 10.40 6.86 -8.87
N LEU A 56 9.85 5.65 -8.62
CA LEU A 56 8.61 5.48 -7.87
C LEU A 56 8.72 5.91 -6.41
N VAL A 57 9.86 5.66 -5.76
CA VAL A 57 10.10 6.13 -4.38
C VAL A 57 10.04 7.66 -4.33
N LYS A 58 10.65 8.36 -5.29
CA LYS A 58 10.57 9.83 -5.38
C LYS A 58 9.15 10.33 -5.59
N GLN A 59 8.36 9.64 -6.42
CA GLN A 59 6.95 9.97 -6.63
C GLN A 59 6.11 9.76 -5.35
N ALA A 60 6.34 8.66 -4.65
CA ALA A 60 5.69 8.38 -3.38
C ALA A 60 6.07 9.41 -2.29
N ASP A 61 7.35 9.82 -2.24
CA ASP A 61 7.82 10.88 -1.33
C ASP A 61 7.13 12.22 -1.61
N ALA A 62 7.03 12.61 -2.89
CA ALA A 62 6.33 13.82 -3.28
C ALA A 62 4.84 13.76 -2.89
N LEU A 63 4.20 12.60 -3.04
CA LEU A 63 2.80 12.41 -2.65
C LEU A 63 2.62 12.52 -1.13
N VAL A 64 3.49 11.88 -0.33
CA VAL A 64 3.47 12.03 1.13
C VAL A 64 3.66 13.48 1.55
N ALA A 65 4.59 14.21 0.93
CA ALA A 65 4.84 15.61 1.23
C ALA A 65 3.65 16.52 0.86
N GLY A 66 2.90 16.19 -0.20
CA GLY A 66 1.69 16.92 -0.59
C GLY A 66 0.51 16.69 0.34
N TRP A 67 0.51 15.59 1.10
CA TRP A 67 -0.63 15.13 1.90
C TRP A 67 -0.21 14.63 3.31
N PRO A 68 0.40 15.49 4.15
CA PRO A 68 1.15 15.08 5.36
C PRO A 68 0.32 14.50 6.53
N GLN A 69 -0.99 14.30 6.37
CA GLN A 69 -1.87 13.70 7.38
C GLN A 69 -2.78 12.61 6.80
N ARG A 70 -2.45 12.11 5.61
CA ARG A 70 -3.20 11.06 4.94
C ARG A 70 -2.46 9.75 5.07
N ALA A 71 -3.19 8.70 5.44
CA ALA A 71 -2.63 7.35 5.55
C ALA A 71 -2.30 6.80 4.15
N GLU A 72 -3.14 7.10 3.16
CA GLU A 72 -3.09 6.48 1.83
C GLU A 72 -1.74 6.69 1.11
N PRO A 73 -1.14 7.90 1.07
CA PRO A 73 0.20 8.09 0.52
C PRO A 73 1.30 7.33 1.27
N LEU A 74 1.22 7.25 2.60
CA LEU A 74 2.18 6.51 3.42
C LEU A 74 2.08 5.00 3.15
N ILE A 75 0.87 4.47 3.00
CA ILE A 75 0.63 3.07 2.61
C ILE A 75 1.26 2.79 1.25
N TRP A 76 1.03 3.63 0.25
CA TRP A 76 1.62 3.45 -1.08
C TRP A 76 3.13 3.57 -1.08
N LYS A 77 3.70 4.49 -0.30
CA LYS A 77 5.15 4.55 -0.09
C LYS A 77 5.68 3.25 0.52
N GLY A 78 4.99 2.71 1.53
CA GLY A 78 5.30 1.42 2.14
C GLY A 78 5.31 0.28 1.14
N ILE A 79 4.24 0.17 0.33
CA ILE A 79 4.12 -0.84 -0.74
C ILE A 79 5.30 -0.73 -1.72
N VAL A 80 5.58 0.48 -2.22
CA VAL A 80 6.68 0.73 -3.18
C VAL A 80 8.03 0.33 -2.59
N LEU A 81 8.31 0.72 -1.34
CA LEU A 81 9.56 0.38 -0.65
C LEU A 81 9.70 -1.13 -0.41
N SER A 82 8.63 -1.81 0.01
CA SER A 82 8.61 -3.26 0.21
C SER A 82 8.88 -4.01 -1.10
N THR A 83 8.21 -3.64 -2.20
CA THR A 83 8.43 -4.28 -3.50
C THR A 83 9.80 -3.97 -4.07
N TYR A 84 10.28 -2.73 -3.89
CA TYR A 84 11.63 -2.36 -4.32
C TYR A 84 12.70 -3.18 -3.57
N ALA A 85 12.51 -3.40 -2.26
CA ALA A 85 13.41 -4.24 -1.50
C ALA A 85 13.52 -5.67 -2.07
N GLY A 86 12.38 -6.26 -2.46
CA GLY A 86 12.34 -7.56 -3.13
C GLY A 86 13.09 -7.57 -4.45
N ALA A 87 12.88 -6.55 -5.30
CA ALA A 87 13.57 -6.44 -6.59
C ALA A 87 15.08 -6.17 -6.46
N LYS A 88 15.50 -5.35 -5.49
CA LYS A 88 16.90 -4.98 -5.26
C LYS A 88 17.72 -6.10 -4.61
N GLY A 89 17.11 -6.82 -3.67
CA GLY A 89 17.77 -7.86 -2.89
C GLY A 89 19.02 -7.38 -2.13
N GLY A 90 19.78 -8.34 -1.60
CA GLY A 90 21.07 -8.10 -0.95
C GLY A 90 21.04 -7.11 0.23
N LEU A 91 22.17 -6.47 0.51
CA LEU A 91 22.30 -5.52 1.62
C LEU A 91 21.46 -4.25 1.41
N GLY A 92 21.17 -3.88 0.15
CA GLY A 92 20.35 -2.72 -0.18
C GLY A 92 18.88 -2.88 0.22
N ALA A 93 18.37 -4.11 0.27
CA ALA A 93 16.99 -4.40 0.66
C ALA A 93 16.72 -4.10 2.15
N LEU A 94 17.69 -4.30 3.04
CA LEU A 94 17.49 -4.16 4.49
C LEU A 94 17.15 -2.73 4.93
N GLY A 95 17.68 -1.72 4.25
CA GLY A 95 17.29 -0.32 4.50
C GLY A 95 15.86 -0.06 4.05
N LEU A 96 15.53 -0.50 2.83
CA LEU A 96 14.22 -0.32 2.22
C LEU A 96 13.09 -0.95 3.05
N VAL A 97 13.26 -2.18 3.54
CA VAL A 97 12.24 -2.84 4.38
C VAL A 97 12.07 -2.15 5.75
N LYS A 98 13.12 -1.55 6.30
CA LYS A 98 13.02 -0.77 7.55
C LYS A 98 12.26 0.53 7.33
N ASP A 99 12.53 1.21 6.23
CA ASP A 99 11.81 2.42 5.86
C ASP A 99 10.34 2.10 5.54
N ALA A 100 10.08 1.00 4.83
CA ALA A 100 8.74 0.51 4.53
C ALA A 100 7.94 0.25 5.81
N LYS A 101 8.53 -0.50 6.75
CA LYS A 101 7.92 -0.75 8.07
C LYS A 101 7.58 0.57 8.78
N ALA A 102 8.53 1.50 8.85
CA ALA A 102 8.34 2.75 9.56
C ALA A 102 7.21 3.62 8.98
N VAL A 103 7.07 3.68 7.65
CA VAL A 103 5.98 4.45 7.02
C VAL A 103 4.63 3.76 7.11
N LEU A 104 4.60 2.42 7.08
CA LEU A 104 3.36 1.66 7.27
C LEU A 104 2.86 1.76 8.72
N GLU A 105 3.76 1.73 9.70
CA GLU A 105 3.41 1.98 11.12
C GLU A 105 2.85 3.39 11.33
N GLN A 106 3.40 4.39 10.62
CA GLN A 106 2.83 5.75 10.61
C GLN A 106 1.44 5.79 9.98
N ALA A 107 1.24 5.08 8.87
CA ALA A 107 -0.08 5.00 8.23
C ALA A 107 -1.14 4.38 9.16
N LEU A 108 -0.80 3.28 9.85
CA LEU A 108 -1.68 2.65 10.83
C LEU A 108 -2.07 3.59 11.97
N ALA A 109 -1.13 4.43 12.42
CA ALA A 109 -1.41 5.41 13.47
C ALA A 109 -2.38 6.52 13.02
N ILE A 110 -2.51 6.78 11.71
CA ILE A 110 -3.44 7.75 11.14
C ILE A 110 -4.81 7.10 10.90
N ASP A 111 -4.83 6.00 10.15
CA ASP A 111 -6.04 5.24 9.85
C ASP A 111 -5.68 3.80 9.46
N GLU A 112 -5.90 2.86 10.38
CA GLU A 112 -5.63 1.43 10.17
C GLU A 112 -6.52 0.79 9.08
N LYS A 113 -7.66 1.42 8.75
CA LYS A 113 -8.64 0.91 7.78
C LYS A 113 -8.45 1.52 6.40
N ALA A 114 -7.60 2.53 6.26
CA ALA A 114 -7.32 3.18 5.00
C ALA A 114 -6.92 2.16 3.93
N LEU A 115 -7.44 2.34 2.72
CA LEU A 115 -7.24 1.43 1.59
C LEU A 115 -7.56 -0.03 1.94
N ASP A 116 -8.70 -0.25 2.61
CA ASP A 116 -9.19 -1.57 3.00
C ASP A 116 -8.16 -2.38 3.81
N GLY A 117 -7.44 -1.70 4.72
CA GLY A 117 -6.47 -2.33 5.61
C GLY A 117 -5.15 -2.72 4.93
N SER A 118 -4.82 -2.13 3.77
CA SER A 118 -3.60 -2.44 3.01
C SER A 118 -2.31 -2.29 3.83
N ALA A 119 -2.28 -1.38 4.80
CA ALA A 119 -1.15 -1.23 5.71
C ALA A 119 -0.86 -2.51 6.52
N HIS A 120 -1.92 -3.17 7.01
CA HIS A 120 -1.81 -4.45 7.70
C HIS A 120 -1.31 -5.55 6.76
N THR A 121 -1.83 -5.63 5.54
CA THR A 121 -1.37 -6.61 4.54
C THR A 121 0.14 -6.48 4.28
N SER A 122 0.62 -5.25 4.05
CA SER A 122 2.03 -5.00 3.75
C SER A 122 2.95 -5.21 4.96
N LEU A 123 2.55 -4.81 6.17
CA LEU A 123 3.33 -5.11 7.38
C LEU A 123 3.38 -6.61 7.66
N GLY A 124 2.25 -7.30 7.49
CA GLY A 124 2.17 -8.74 7.60
C GLY A 124 3.18 -9.45 6.70
N SER A 125 3.20 -9.07 5.41
CA SER A 125 4.19 -9.56 4.44
C SER A 125 5.63 -9.29 4.86
N LEU A 126 5.95 -8.06 5.27
CA LEU A 126 7.30 -7.74 5.74
C LEU A 126 7.71 -8.59 6.94
N TYR A 127 6.81 -8.86 7.88
CA TYR A 127 7.16 -9.59 9.10
C TYR A 127 7.49 -11.07 8.85
N TYR A 128 6.87 -11.76 7.89
CA TYR A 128 7.25 -13.15 7.59
C TYR A 128 8.35 -13.28 6.53
N GLN A 129 8.53 -12.27 5.66
CA GLN A 129 9.51 -12.33 4.57
C GLN A 129 10.89 -11.77 4.95
N VAL A 130 10.96 -10.83 5.89
CA VAL A 130 12.23 -10.24 6.33
C VAL A 130 12.90 -11.16 7.35
N PRO A 131 14.24 -11.33 7.34
CA PRO A 131 14.93 -12.08 8.37
C PRO A 131 14.68 -11.54 9.79
N GLY A 132 14.63 -12.43 10.77
CA GLY A 132 14.55 -12.05 12.18
C GLY A 132 15.81 -11.40 12.75
N TRP A 133 15.82 -11.18 14.07
CA TRP A 133 16.97 -10.67 14.80
C TRP A 133 18.18 -11.63 14.68
N PRO A 134 19.43 -11.13 14.52
CA PRO A 134 19.86 -9.72 14.61
C PRO A 134 19.91 -8.95 13.28
N ILE A 135 19.51 -9.57 12.17
CA ILE A 135 19.71 -8.99 10.83
C ILE A 135 18.56 -8.06 10.43
N GLY A 136 17.33 -8.48 10.69
CA GLY A 136 16.13 -7.72 10.39
C GLY A 136 15.15 -7.69 11.56
N PHE A 137 13.86 -7.62 11.23
CA PHE A 137 12.77 -7.48 12.20
C PHE A 137 11.67 -8.52 12.01
N GLY A 138 11.94 -9.56 11.21
CA GLY A 138 10.99 -10.64 10.97
C GLY A 138 10.48 -11.27 12.27
N ASP A 139 9.18 -11.55 12.30
CA ASP A 139 8.43 -11.96 13.48
C ASP A 139 7.08 -12.57 13.05
N ASP A 140 7.00 -13.90 13.00
CA ASP A 140 5.81 -14.61 12.50
C ASP A 140 4.55 -14.34 13.34
N ASP A 141 4.69 -14.10 14.64
CA ASP A 141 3.55 -13.76 15.50
C ASP A 141 2.94 -12.41 15.08
N LYS A 142 3.79 -11.43 14.75
CA LYS A 142 3.35 -10.14 14.21
C LYS A 142 2.82 -10.28 12.79
N ALA A 143 3.44 -11.12 11.96
CA ALA A 143 2.95 -11.40 10.61
C ALA A 143 1.51 -11.91 10.66
N GLU A 144 1.22 -12.93 11.48
CA GLU A 144 -0.12 -13.48 11.63
C GLU A 144 -1.11 -12.44 12.16
N ALA A 145 -0.73 -11.66 13.18
CA ALA A 145 -1.59 -10.63 13.75
C ALA A 145 -2.00 -9.59 12.69
N HIS A 146 -1.04 -9.08 11.92
CA HIS A 146 -1.32 -8.11 10.87
C HIS A 146 -2.15 -8.72 9.73
N LEU A 147 -1.81 -9.91 9.23
CA LEU A 147 -2.55 -10.53 8.13
C LEU A 147 -3.99 -10.88 8.52
N ARG A 148 -4.23 -11.28 9.78
CA ARG A 148 -5.58 -11.49 10.30
C ARG A 148 -6.38 -10.19 10.38
N ALA A 149 -5.78 -9.11 10.86
CA ALA A 149 -6.43 -7.80 10.87
C ALA A 149 -6.78 -7.34 9.44
N ALA A 150 -5.90 -7.57 8.47
CA ALA A 150 -6.18 -7.27 7.07
C ALA A 150 -7.37 -8.07 6.52
N LEU A 151 -7.48 -9.36 6.86
CA LEU A 151 -8.62 -10.21 6.48
C LEU A 151 -9.92 -9.81 7.18
N GLU A 152 -9.86 -9.32 8.42
CA GLU A 152 -11.03 -8.81 9.13
C GLU A 152 -11.58 -7.54 8.46
N ILE A 153 -10.69 -6.67 7.97
CA ILE A 153 -11.07 -5.43 7.26
C ILE A 153 -11.55 -5.74 5.83
N ASN A 154 -10.83 -6.61 5.11
CA ASN A 154 -11.09 -6.92 3.71
C ASN A 154 -11.11 -8.44 3.44
N PRO A 155 -12.17 -9.14 3.84
CA PRO A 155 -12.23 -10.61 3.81
C PRO A 155 -12.23 -11.20 2.39
N ASN A 156 -12.63 -10.42 1.39
CA ASN A 156 -12.73 -10.85 -0.01
C ASN A 156 -11.69 -10.16 -0.92
N GLY A 157 -10.73 -9.44 -0.33
CA GLY A 157 -9.69 -8.73 -1.07
C GLY A 157 -8.67 -9.70 -1.66
N ILE A 158 -8.19 -9.39 -2.87
CA ILE A 158 -7.18 -10.21 -3.56
C ILE A 158 -5.87 -10.26 -2.79
N ASP A 159 -5.34 -9.10 -2.38
CA ASP A 159 -4.05 -8.99 -1.70
C ASP A 159 -4.05 -9.62 -0.29
N PRO A 160 -4.98 -9.31 0.64
CA PRO A 160 -4.96 -9.91 1.99
C PRO A 160 -5.14 -11.44 1.97
N ASN A 161 -5.96 -11.98 1.07
CA ASN A 161 -6.11 -13.42 0.93
C ASN A 161 -4.86 -14.07 0.29
N TYR A 162 -4.25 -13.42 -0.70
CA TYR A 162 -2.99 -13.90 -1.28
C TYR A 162 -1.88 -13.95 -0.23
N PHE A 163 -1.62 -12.85 0.47
CA PHE A 163 -0.51 -12.77 1.44
C PHE A 163 -0.74 -13.66 2.67
N PHE A 164 -2.00 -13.88 3.09
CA PHE A 164 -2.26 -14.88 4.12
C PHE A 164 -2.09 -16.31 3.62
N GLY A 165 -2.44 -16.59 2.37
CA GLY A 165 -2.13 -17.86 1.71
C GLY A 165 -0.62 -18.11 1.66
N ASP A 166 0.15 -17.15 1.17
CA ASP A 166 1.61 -17.19 1.10
C ASP A 166 2.25 -17.39 2.48
N TYR A 167 1.83 -16.62 3.48
CA TYR A 167 2.23 -16.83 4.87
C TYR A 167 1.94 -18.25 5.36
N LEU A 168 0.76 -18.82 5.07
CA LEU A 168 0.44 -20.18 5.49
C LEU A 168 1.35 -21.22 4.83
N ILE A 169 1.81 -20.99 3.59
CA ILE A 169 2.79 -21.86 2.91
C ILE A 169 4.13 -21.82 3.66
N GLU A 170 4.64 -20.62 3.95
CA GLU A 170 5.88 -20.44 4.74
C GLU A 170 5.80 -21.12 6.11
N GLN A 171 4.60 -21.19 6.69
CA GLN A 171 4.34 -21.88 7.95
C GLN A 171 4.08 -23.40 7.81
N GLY A 172 4.24 -23.97 6.61
CA GLY A 172 4.03 -25.39 6.32
C GLY A 172 2.55 -25.83 6.37
N LYS A 173 1.61 -24.90 6.20
CA LYS A 173 0.15 -25.12 6.30
C LYS A 173 -0.52 -25.03 4.92
N GLU A 174 0.04 -25.73 3.94
CA GLU A 174 -0.37 -25.72 2.52
C GLU A 174 -1.87 -26.01 2.30
N ASP A 175 -2.42 -27.03 2.98
CA ASP A 175 -3.85 -27.37 2.89
C ASP A 175 -4.75 -26.18 3.25
N ARG A 176 -4.34 -25.38 4.25
CA ARG A 176 -5.07 -24.18 4.63
C ARG A 176 -4.81 -23.03 3.66
N ALA A 177 -3.58 -22.90 3.15
CA ALA A 177 -3.21 -21.86 2.21
C ALA A 177 -4.09 -21.89 0.96
N LYS A 178 -4.35 -23.09 0.42
CA LYS A 178 -5.18 -23.30 -0.77
C LYS A 178 -6.54 -22.61 -0.68
N ALA A 179 -7.23 -22.72 0.44
CA ALA A 179 -8.55 -22.08 0.62
C ALA A 179 -8.50 -20.55 0.56
N TYR A 180 -7.41 -19.92 1.01
CA TYR A 180 -7.22 -18.47 0.93
C TYR A 180 -6.79 -18.04 -0.47
N LEU A 181 -5.91 -18.80 -1.12
CA LEU A 181 -5.50 -18.55 -2.50
C LEU A 181 -6.68 -18.68 -3.49
N GLU A 182 -7.54 -19.68 -3.31
CA GLU A 182 -8.78 -19.83 -4.09
C GLU A 182 -9.71 -18.62 -3.87
N ARG A 183 -9.89 -18.17 -2.62
CA ARG A 183 -10.65 -16.94 -2.34
C ARG A 183 -10.04 -15.69 -2.99
N ALA A 184 -8.72 -15.59 -3.05
CA ALA A 184 -8.04 -14.50 -3.74
C ALA A 184 -8.31 -14.50 -5.27
N LEU A 185 -8.46 -15.67 -5.89
CA LEU A 185 -8.87 -15.79 -7.29
C LEU A 185 -10.34 -15.37 -7.53
N GLU A 186 -11.19 -15.51 -6.52
CA GLU A 186 -12.60 -15.11 -6.60
C GLU A 186 -12.83 -13.62 -6.31
N ALA A 187 -11.81 -12.92 -5.81
CA ALA A 187 -11.90 -11.49 -5.49
C ALA A 187 -12.41 -10.67 -6.69
N PRO A 188 -13.28 -9.66 -6.49
CA PRO A 188 -13.80 -8.85 -7.57
C PRO A 188 -12.67 -8.05 -8.26
N PRO A 189 -12.75 -7.81 -9.58
CA PRO A 189 -11.80 -6.92 -10.27
C PRO A 189 -11.83 -5.51 -9.68
N ARG A 190 -10.65 -4.91 -9.51
CA ARG A 190 -10.50 -3.51 -9.06
C ARG A 190 -10.47 -2.59 -10.29
N PRO A 191 -11.40 -1.64 -10.42
CA PRO A 191 -11.41 -0.71 -11.56
C PRO A 191 -10.09 0.06 -11.68
N ASN A 192 -9.56 0.19 -12.91
CA ASN A 192 -8.31 0.89 -13.22
C ASN A 192 -7.04 0.24 -12.62
N ARG A 193 -7.14 -1.00 -12.14
CA ARG A 193 -6.06 -1.79 -11.52
C ARG A 193 -5.84 -3.13 -12.26
N GLU A 194 -6.18 -3.19 -13.53
CA GLU A 194 -6.20 -4.41 -14.35
C GLU A 194 -4.81 -5.08 -14.43
N VAL A 195 -3.74 -4.29 -14.58
CA VAL A 195 -2.34 -4.81 -14.58
C VAL A 195 -1.99 -5.45 -13.24
N ALA A 196 -2.32 -4.78 -12.13
CA ALA A 196 -2.05 -5.30 -10.79
C ALA A 196 -2.85 -6.59 -10.51
N ASP A 197 -4.13 -6.61 -10.88
CA ASP A 197 -4.98 -7.79 -10.70
C ASP A 197 -4.52 -8.95 -11.58
N ALA A 198 -4.13 -8.69 -12.82
CA ALA A 198 -3.60 -9.73 -13.71
C ALA A 198 -2.30 -10.34 -13.15
N GLY A 199 -1.37 -9.48 -12.71
CA GLY A 199 -0.10 -9.90 -12.09
C GLY A 199 -0.34 -10.74 -10.83
N ARG A 200 -1.16 -10.22 -9.89
CA ARG A 200 -1.48 -10.94 -8.66
C ARG A 200 -2.19 -12.27 -8.90
N ARG A 201 -3.10 -12.34 -9.86
CA ARG A 201 -3.76 -13.61 -10.24
C ARG A 201 -2.79 -14.61 -10.86
N ALA A 202 -1.76 -14.15 -11.58
CA ALA A 202 -0.73 -15.03 -12.08
C ALA A 202 0.11 -15.61 -10.93
N GLU A 203 0.50 -14.79 -9.96
CA GLU A 203 1.20 -15.23 -8.74
C GLU A 203 0.38 -16.23 -7.93
N ILE A 204 -0.91 -15.96 -7.71
CA ILE A 204 -1.81 -16.90 -7.01
C ILE A 204 -1.87 -18.24 -7.73
N LYS A 205 -1.99 -18.25 -9.06
CA LYS A 205 -2.03 -19.50 -9.85
C LYS A 205 -0.72 -20.26 -9.78
N ALA A 206 0.41 -19.57 -9.74
CA ALA A 206 1.72 -20.20 -9.58
C ALA A 206 1.83 -20.87 -8.19
N LEU A 207 1.50 -20.16 -7.11
CA LEU A 207 1.49 -20.74 -5.76
C LEU A 207 0.57 -21.95 -5.64
N LEU A 208 -0.64 -21.89 -6.22
CA LEU A 208 -1.58 -23.01 -6.23
C LEU A 208 -1.06 -24.25 -6.99
N GLN A 209 -0.10 -24.10 -7.91
CA GLN A 209 0.55 -25.23 -8.57
C GLN A 209 1.64 -25.87 -7.72
N GLU A 210 2.26 -25.10 -6.82
CA GLU A 210 3.33 -25.58 -5.94
C GLU A 210 2.78 -26.39 -4.75
N VAL A 211 1.56 -26.04 -4.28
CA VAL A 211 0.92 -26.66 -3.10
C VAL A 211 -0.13 -27.73 -3.43
N ASN A 212 -0.11 -28.28 -4.66
CA ASN A 212 -1.10 -29.22 -5.18
C ASN A 212 -0.55 -30.66 -5.33
#